data_AF-K1R5J7-F1
#
_entry.id   AF-K1R5J7-F1
#
_cell.length_a   1.000
_cell.length_b   1.000
_cell.length_c   1.000
_cell.angle_alpha   90.00
_cell.angle_beta   90.00
_cell.angle_gamma   90.00
#
_symmetry.space_group_name_H-M   'P 1'
#
loop_
_entity.id
_entity.type
_entity.pdbx_description
1 polymer ?
#
loop_
_entity_poly.entity_id
_entity_poly.type
_entity_poly.pdbx_seq_one_letter_code
_entity_poly.pdbx_strand_id
1 'polypeptide(L)'
;MSAPRLHCLMVLSSAVEGVSAQSFIQAYTLASSNFSIQLASPHGKNVEYVQQDDNNRRWFNEFRSKASSNPIAFETVDSARYSALLIPSSPGAVHDLASNTELSQIVNHFIREKNSEMDAVHVIIDRHLITGQNAHSTLMAVQNLTLMCAQK
;
A
#
# COMPACT_ATOMS: atom_id res chain seq x y z
N MET A 1 15.02 -24.00 7.83
CA MET A 1 13.71 -23.82 7.17
C MET A 1 13.55 -22.34 6.90
N SER A 2 13.30 -21.90 5.67
CA SER A 2 13.03 -20.49 5.39
C SER A 2 11.68 -20.09 6.00
N ALA A 3 11.61 -18.93 6.64
CA ALA A 3 10.35 -18.40 7.15
C ALA A 3 9.30 -18.30 6.00
N PRO A 4 8.00 -18.51 6.29
CA PRO A 4 6.96 -18.36 5.29
C PRO A 4 6.95 -16.93 4.73
N ARG A 5 6.83 -16.79 3.42
CA ARG A 5 6.81 -15.48 2.75
C ARG A 5 5.51 -14.76 3.11
N LEU A 6 5.63 -13.54 3.63
CA LEU A 6 4.48 -12.72 4.01
C LEU A 6 3.74 -12.22 2.77
N HIS A 7 2.44 -11.97 2.91
CA HIS A 7 1.61 -11.45 1.83
C HIS A 7 1.20 -10.00 2.13
N CYS A 8 1.26 -9.13 1.11
CA CYS A 8 0.85 -7.73 1.21
C CYS A 8 -0.29 -7.46 0.21
N LEU A 9 -1.39 -6.88 0.71
CA LEU A 9 -2.46 -6.35 -0.14
C LEU A 9 -2.11 -4.90 -0.50
N MET A 10 -1.86 -4.64 -1.77
CA MET A 10 -1.62 -3.28 -2.26
C MET A 10 -2.91 -2.73 -2.86
N VAL A 11 -3.51 -1.76 -2.19
CA VAL A 11 -4.78 -1.14 -2.57
C VAL A 11 -4.50 0.04 -3.49
N LEU A 12 -5.17 0.06 -4.64
CA LEU A 12 -4.99 1.05 -5.70
C LEU A 12 -6.32 1.71 -6.03
N SER A 13 -6.30 3.03 -6.22
CA SER A 13 -7.44 3.77 -6.78
C SER A 13 -7.63 3.42 -8.26
N SER A 14 -8.89 3.35 -8.69
CA SER A 14 -9.33 3.16 -10.07
C SER A 14 -9.93 4.44 -10.69
N ALA A 15 -9.92 5.56 -9.96
CA ALA A 15 -10.31 6.87 -10.47
C ALA A 15 -9.31 7.39 -11.51
N VAL A 16 -9.72 8.40 -12.29
CA VAL A 16 -8.92 8.94 -13.41
C VAL A 16 -7.66 9.67 -12.94
N GLU A 17 -7.69 10.26 -11.74
CA GLU A 17 -6.53 10.84 -11.07
C GLU A 17 -5.54 9.78 -10.59
N GLY A 18 -5.95 8.50 -10.57
CA GLY A 18 -5.10 7.33 -10.54
C GLY A 18 -4.17 7.20 -9.34
N VAL A 19 -3.06 6.49 -9.58
CA VAL A 19 -1.97 6.24 -8.63
C VAL A 19 -0.69 6.90 -9.15
N SER A 20 0.06 7.58 -8.29
CA SER A 20 1.35 8.17 -8.68
C SER A 20 2.32 7.09 -9.14
N ALA A 21 2.78 7.18 -10.40
CA ALA A 21 3.67 6.23 -11.02
C ALA A 21 4.94 5.98 -10.21
N GLN A 22 5.64 7.05 -9.83
CA GLN A 22 6.89 6.96 -9.07
C GLN A 22 6.68 6.33 -7.69
N SER A 23 5.62 6.73 -6.99
CA SER A 23 5.29 6.18 -5.67
C SER A 23 4.97 4.69 -5.76
N PHE A 24 4.19 4.29 -6.77
CA PHE A 24 3.86 2.89 -7.01
C PHE A 24 5.10 2.04 -7.27
N ILE A 25 5.98 2.46 -8.19
CA ILE A 25 7.20 1.72 -8.52
C ILE A 25 8.07 1.53 -7.28
N GLN A 26 8.28 2.59 -6.52
CA GLN A 26 9.08 2.54 -5.30
C GLN A 26 8.45 1.62 -4.26
N ALA A 27 7.15 1.78 -3.99
CA ALA A 27 6.41 0.96 -3.03
C ALA A 27 6.41 -0.53 -3.43
N TYR A 28 6.12 -0.84 -4.69
CA TYR A 28 6.11 -2.20 -5.20
C TYR A 28 7.50 -2.84 -5.14
N THR A 29 8.53 -2.13 -5.61
CA THR A 29 9.91 -2.64 -5.61
C THR A 29 10.38 -2.94 -4.19
N LEU A 30 10.22 -2.00 -3.25
CA LEU A 30 10.63 -2.17 -1.86
C LEU A 30 9.82 -3.25 -1.13
N ALA A 31 8.49 -3.32 -1.35
CA ALA A 31 7.67 -4.33 -0.70
C ALA A 31 7.93 -5.73 -1.27
N SER A 32 8.17 -5.86 -2.57
CA SER A 32 8.31 -7.16 -3.24
C SER A 32 9.52 -7.98 -2.78
N SER A 33 10.52 -7.35 -2.15
CA SER A 33 11.68 -8.04 -1.58
C SER A 33 11.33 -8.89 -0.35
N ASN A 34 10.28 -8.51 0.39
CA ASN A 34 9.88 -9.17 1.64
C ASN A 34 8.46 -9.76 1.57
N PHE A 35 7.63 -9.28 0.64
CA PHE A 35 6.24 -9.69 0.49
C PHE A 35 5.94 -10.29 -0.88
N SER A 36 4.99 -11.21 -0.91
CA SER A 36 4.20 -11.51 -2.10
C SER A 36 3.09 -10.46 -2.20
N ILE A 37 3.07 -9.67 -3.27
CA ILE A 37 2.11 -8.56 -3.43
C ILE A 37 0.90 -9.03 -4.24
N GLN A 38 -0.30 -8.76 -3.73
CA GLN A 38 -1.55 -8.81 -4.49
C GLN A 38 -2.06 -7.38 -4.69
N LEU A 39 -2.33 -6.99 -5.93
CA LEU A 39 -3.00 -5.72 -6.19
C LEU A 39 -4.51 -5.88 -6.02
N ALA A 40 -5.16 -4.86 -5.48
CA ALA A 40 -6.61 -4.79 -5.44
C ALA A 40 -7.12 -3.37 -5.74
N SER A 41 -8.27 -3.27 -6.38
CA SER A 41 -8.92 -2.00 -6.75
C SER A 41 -10.45 -2.16 -6.69
N PRO A 42 -11.21 -1.04 -6.66
CA PRO A 42 -12.67 -1.12 -6.71
C PRO A 42 -13.15 -1.93 -7.91
N HIS A 43 -13.95 -2.97 -7.66
CA HIS A 43 -14.47 -3.88 -8.69
C HIS A 43 -13.38 -4.57 -9.56
N GLY A 44 -12.11 -4.54 -9.16
CA GLY A 44 -11.00 -5.13 -9.91
C GLY A 44 -10.65 -4.36 -11.18
N LYS A 45 -11.02 -3.08 -11.25
CA LYS A 45 -10.75 -2.22 -12.41
C LYS A 45 -9.26 -1.99 -12.61
N ASN A 46 -8.86 -1.87 -13.87
CA ASN A 46 -7.52 -1.41 -14.23
C ASN A 46 -7.23 -0.04 -13.62
N VAL A 47 -5.95 0.18 -13.33
CA VAL A 47 -5.46 1.37 -12.62
C VAL A 47 -4.74 2.27 -13.60
N GLU A 48 -5.07 3.56 -13.55
CA GLU A 48 -4.29 4.59 -14.21
C GLU A 48 -3.09 4.97 -13.35
N TYR A 49 -1.90 4.96 -13.97
CA TYR A 49 -0.66 5.39 -13.32
C TYR A 49 -0.30 6.78 -13.85
N VAL A 50 -0.55 7.81 -13.04
CA VAL A 50 -0.36 9.22 -13.41
C VAL A 50 1.09 9.67 -13.17
N GLN A 51 1.49 10.76 -13.85
CA GLN A 51 2.85 11.32 -13.75
C GLN A 51 3.95 10.34 -14.20
N GLN A 52 3.65 9.51 -15.20
CA GLN A 52 4.69 8.71 -15.88
C GLN A 52 5.66 9.62 -16.65
N ASP A 53 6.90 9.18 -16.73
CA ASP A 53 7.97 9.84 -17.47
C ASP A 53 8.72 8.82 -18.34
N ASP A 54 9.67 9.28 -19.15
CA ASP A 54 10.43 8.38 -20.01
C ASP A 54 11.27 7.36 -19.22
N ASN A 55 11.64 7.66 -17.97
CA ASN A 55 12.46 6.80 -17.13
C ASN A 55 11.68 5.57 -16.65
N ASN A 56 10.39 5.74 -16.34
CA ASN A 56 9.57 4.65 -15.80
C ASN A 56 8.77 3.87 -16.85
N ARG A 57 8.73 4.33 -18.12
CA ARG A 57 7.98 3.66 -19.20
C ARG A 57 8.39 2.20 -19.40
N ARG A 58 9.69 1.91 -19.38
CA ARG A 58 10.20 0.53 -19.54
C ARG A 58 9.72 -0.36 -18.40
N TRP A 59 9.78 0.14 -17.17
CA TRP A 59 9.36 -0.62 -15.99
C TRP A 59 7.87 -0.98 -16.08
N PHE A 60 7.00 -0.03 -16.47
CA PHE A 60 5.57 -0.31 -16.63
C PHE A 60 5.26 -1.31 -17.74
N ASN A 61 5.99 -1.27 -18.86
CA ASN A 61 5.82 -2.25 -19.93
C ASN A 61 6.14 -3.67 -19.42
N GLU A 62 7.26 -3.81 -18.71
CA GLU A 62 7.65 -5.09 -18.10
C GLU A 62 6.65 -5.51 -17.02
N PHE A 63 6.18 -4.58 -16.20
CA PHE A 63 5.21 -4.83 -15.14
C PHE A 63 3.87 -5.32 -15.67
N ARG A 64 3.29 -4.60 -16.64
CA ARG A 64 1.98 -4.91 -17.25
C ARG A 64 1.94 -6.25 -17.98
N SER A 65 3.10 -6.81 -18.36
CA SER A 65 3.17 -8.16 -18.94
C SER A 65 2.95 -9.28 -17.91
N LYS A 66 3.01 -8.98 -16.62
CA LYS A 66 2.83 -9.96 -15.53
C LYS A 66 1.35 -10.09 -15.18
N ALA A 67 0.87 -11.31 -14.99
CA ALA A 67 -0.51 -11.55 -14.52
C ALA A 67 -0.81 -10.85 -13.18
N SER A 68 0.20 -10.75 -12.31
CA SER A 68 0.11 -10.06 -11.00
C SER A 68 -0.04 -8.55 -11.10
N SER A 69 0.06 -7.96 -12.29
CA SER A 69 -0.22 -6.54 -12.52
C SER A 69 -1.71 -6.22 -12.60
N ASN A 70 -2.56 -7.24 -12.74
CA ASN A 70 -4.01 -7.09 -12.75
C ASN A 70 -4.54 -7.12 -11.31
N PRO A 71 -5.26 -6.08 -10.87
CA PRO A 71 -5.86 -6.06 -9.55
C PRO A 71 -7.04 -7.03 -9.45
N ILE A 72 -7.25 -7.59 -8.26
CA ILE A 72 -8.50 -8.26 -7.90
C ILE A 72 -9.50 -7.25 -7.34
N ALA A 73 -10.78 -7.62 -7.37
CA ALA A 73 -11.86 -6.81 -6.84
C ALA A 73 -11.88 -6.87 -5.30
N PHE A 74 -12.16 -5.75 -4.63
CA PHE A 74 -12.22 -5.72 -3.15
C PHE A 74 -13.19 -6.74 -2.58
N GLU A 75 -14.29 -7.00 -3.27
CA GLU A 75 -15.33 -7.98 -2.95
C GLU A 75 -14.79 -9.42 -2.88
N THR A 76 -13.65 -9.68 -3.53
CA THR A 76 -13.00 -11.00 -3.58
C THR A 76 -11.83 -11.14 -2.60
N VAL A 77 -11.49 -10.07 -1.88
CA VAL A 77 -10.37 -10.06 -0.94
C VAL A 77 -10.75 -10.81 0.33
N ASP A 78 -10.05 -11.92 0.58
CA ASP A 78 -10.00 -12.55 1.90
C ASP A 78 -8.88 -11.91 2.72
N SER A 79 -9.27 -11.00 3.63
CA SER A 79 -8.34 -10.16 4.39
C SER A 79 -7.41 -10.96 5.31
N ALA A 80 -7.83 -12.14 5.77
CA ALA A 80 -7.04 -13.00 6.66
C ALA A 80 -5.76 -13.55 6.00
N ARG A 81 -5.69 -13.53 4.65
CA ARG A 81 -4.54 -14.00 3.89
C ARG A 81 -3.36 -13.04 3.88
N TYR A 82 -3.56 -11.81 4.33
CA TYR A 82 -2.58 -10.73 4.18
C TYR A 82 -1.99 -10.34 5.53
N SER A 83 -0.67 -10.15 5.53
CA SER A 83 0.09 -9.72 6.70
C SER A 83 0.12 -8.20 6.83
N ALA A 84 -0.01 -7.48 5.71
CA ALA A 84 0.03 -6.03 5.64
C ALA A 84 -0.92 -5.52 4.53
N LEU A 85 -1.37 -4.29 4.69
CA LEU A 85 -2.08 -3.50 3.68
C LEU A 85 -1.26 -2.26 3.36
N LEU A 86 -1.09 -1.93 2.09
CA LEU A 86 -0.34 -0.76 1.63
C LEU A 86 -1.15 0.02 0.61
N ILE A 87 -1.29 1.33 0.83
CA ILE A 87 -1.85 2.28 -0.14
C ILE A 87 -0.69 3.19 -0.57
N PRO A 88 -0.18 3.09 -1.81
CA PRO A 88 0.80 4.05 -2.32
C PRO A 88 0.14 5.43 -2.53
N SER A 89 0.92 6.46 -2.84
CA SER A 89 0.37 7.78 -3.16
C SER A 89 -0.65 7.67 -4.29
N SER A 90 -1.91 7.91 -3.94
CA SER A 90 -3.07 7.64 -4.80
C SER A 90 -3.91 8.91 -4.89
N PRO A 91 -3.60 9.84 -5.81
CA PRO A 91 -4.40 11.06 -5.99
C PRO A 91 -5.90 10.76 -6.22
N GLY A 92 -6.21 9.66 -6.89
CA GLY A 92 -7.59 9.20 -7.10
C GLY A 92 -8.33 8.73 -5.84
N ALA A 93 -7.63 8.47 -4.73
CA ALA A 93 -8.21 7.85 -3.54
C ALA A 93 -9.36 8.65 -2.91
N VAL A 94 -9.32 9.97 -3.03
CA VAL A 94 -10.40 10.84 -2.52
C VAL A 94 -11.72 10.63 -3.28
N HIS A 95 -11.66 10.15 -4.52
CA HIS A 95 -12.82 9.99 -5.40
C HIS A 95 -13.48 8.62 -5.28
N ASP A 96 -12.71 7.57 -5.03
CA ASP A 96 -13.24 6.20 -4.98
C ASP A 96 -12.92 5.45 -3.69
N LEU A 97 -11.71 5.53 -3.15
CA LEU A 97 -11.32 4.77 -1.95
C LEU A 97 -11.94 5.33 -0.66
N ALA A 98 -11.99 6.66 -0.51
CA ALA A 98 -12.39 7.33 0.73
C ALA A 98 -13.82 6.98 1.20
N SER A 99 -14.71 6.66 0.27
CA SER A 99 -16.10 6.29 0.55
C SER A 99 -16.42 4.82 0.20
N ASN A 100 -15.42 3.99 -0.09
CA ASN A 100 -15.65 2.61 -0.48
C ASN A 100 -15.92 1.71 0.74
N THR A 101 -17.10 1.05 0.74
CA THR A 101 -17.55 0.22 1.86
C THR A 101 -16.71 -1.05 1.99
N GLU A 102 -16.34 -1.69 0.89
CA GLU A 102 -15.56 -2.92 0.87
C GLU A 102 -14.16 -2.69 1.45
N LEU A 103 -13.50 -1.61 1.04
CA LEU A 103 -12.21 -1.18 1.58
C LEU A 103 -12.34 -0.85 3.07
N SER A 104 -13.41 -0.18 3.48
CA SER A 104 -13.67 0.08 4.90
C SER A 104 -13.75 -1.22 5.70
N GLN A 105 -14.39 -2.27 5.17
CA GLN A 105 -14.45 -3.59 5.81
C GLN A 105 -13.06 -4.24 5.88
N ILE A 106 -12.30 -4.21 4.77
CA ILE A 106 -10.92 -4.73 4.73
C ILE A 106 -10.05 -4.02 5.78
N VAL A 107 -10.04 -2.68 5.80
CA VAL A 107 -9.26 -1.89 6.76
C VAL A 107 -9.71 -2.17 8.19
N ASN A 108 -11.02 -2.27 8.44
CA ASN A 108 -11.54 -2.64 9.75
C ASN A 108 -11.05 -4.03 10.19
N HIS A 109 -10.95 -5.02 9.30
CA HIS A 109 -10.37 -6.31 9.62
C HIS A 109 -8.88 -6.18 10.02
N PHE A 110 -8.09 -5.41 9.28
CA PHE A 110 -6.69 -5.15 9.64
C PHE A 110 -6.52 -4.40 10.97
N ILE A 111 -7.49 -3.59 11.37
CA ILE A 111 -7.46 -2.88 12.66
C ILE A 111 -8.01 -3.76 13.80
N ARG A 112 -9.03 -4.58 13.54
CA ARG A 112 -9.79 -5.30 14.57
C ARG A 112 -9.41 -6.76 14.75
N GLU A 113 -9.11 -7.50 13.69
CA GLU A 113 -8.81 -8.94 13.77
C GLU A 113 -7.32 -9.22 13.90
N LYS A 114 -6.46 -8.30 13.47
CA LYS A 114 -5.04 -8.29 13.87
C LYS A 114 -4.83 -7.78 15.31
N ASN A 115 -5.88 -7.78 16.15
CA ASN A 115 -5.80 -7.64 17.60
C ASN A 115 -5.31 -8.95 18.28
N SER A 116 -4.11 -9.40 17.96
CA SER A 116 -3.39 -10.29 18.88
C SER A 116 -2.25 -9.59 19.62
N GLU A 117 -1.94 -8.34 19.30
CA GLU A 117 -1.04 -7.53 20.11
C GLU A 117 -1.68 -6.16 20.36
N MET A 118 -2.23 -5.96 21.56
CA MET A 118 -2.12 -4.64 22.19
C MET A 118 -0.67 -4.20 21.95
N ASP A 119 -0.45 -3.14 21.16
CA ASP A 119 0.86 -2.60 20.73
C ASP A 119 1.28 -2.78 19.25
N ALA A 120 0.36 -3.11 18.33
CA ALA A 120 0.66 -3.04 16.89
C ALA A 120 1.23 -1.65 16.48
N VAL A 121 2.26 -1.65 15.63
CA VAL A 121 2.94 -0.42 15.18
C VAL A 121 2.03 0.41 14.28
N HIS A 122 1.82 1.67 14.65
CA HIS A 122 1.09 2.64 13.86
C HIS A 122 1.87 3.96 13.84
N VAL A 123 2.25 4.39 12.63
CA VAL A 123 2.96 5.66 12.41
C VAL A 123 2.22 6.46 11.34
N ILE A 124 1.86 7.70 11.67
CA ILE A 124 1.37 8.70 10.70
C ILE A 124 2.51 9.67 10.42
N ILE A 125 2.74 9.98 9.14
CA ILE A 125 3.71 10.95 8.67
C ILE A 125 2.98 11.96 7.80
N ASP A 126 2.91 13.22 8.24
CA ASP A 126 2.44 14.36 7.45
C ASP A 126 3.50 15.46 7.49
N ARG A 127 4.37 15.47 6.48
CA ARG A 127 5.46 16.44 6.27
C ARG A 127 6.42 16.55 7.45
N HIS A 128 6.11 17.36 8.45
CA HIS A 128 6.94 17.56 9.64
C HIS A 128 6.27 17.07 10.92
N LEU A 129 5.05 16.54 10.83
CA LEU A 129 4.34 15.86 11.90
C LEU A 129 4.51 14.35 11.76
N ILE A 130 5.03 13.72 12.80
CA ILE A 130 5.16 12.26 12.87
C ILE A 130 4.63 11.81 14.21
N THR A 131 3.70 10.86 14.20
CA THR A 131 3.11 10.33 15.43
C THR A 131 3.32 8.83 15.49
N GLY A 132 3.75 8.31 16.65
CA GLY A 132 3.67 6.90 17.00
C GLY A 132 2.61 6.70 18.06
N GLN A 133 1.69 5.75 17.88
CA GLN A 133 0.53 5.61 18.78
C GLN A 133 0.86 4.90 20.11
N ASN A 134 1.94 4.12 20.15
CA ASN A 134 2.35 3.34 21.32
C ASN A 134 3.87 3.19 21.37
N ALA A 135 4.38 2.55 22.43
CA ALA A 135 5.81 2.35 22.64
C ALA A 135 6.49 1.62 21.47
N HIS A 136 5.80 0.66 20.85
CA HIS A 136 6.32 -0.14 19.74
C HIS A 136 6.44 0.69 18.44
N SER A 137 5.63 1.73 18.31
CA SER A 137 5.68 2.67 17.18
C SER A 137 6.85 3.66 17.24
N THR A 138 7.50 3.79 18.39
CA THR A 138 8.56 4.79 18.64
C THR A 138 9.72 4.67 17.65
N LEU A 139 10.26 3.46 17.46
CA LEU A 139 11.40 3.25 16.57
C LEU A 139 11.05 3.61 15.12
N MET A 140 9.90 3.17 14.63
CA MET A 140 9.45 3.50 13.28
C MET A 140 9.20 5.00 13.10
N ALA A 141 8.60 5.67 14.10
CA ALA A 141 8.40 7.11 14.06
C ALA A 141 9.74 7.86 13.97
N VAL A 142 10.73 7.49 14.79
CA VAL A 142 12.07 8.12 14.80
C VAL A 142 12.86 7.82 13.53
N GLN A 143 12.79 6.59 13.01
CA GLN A 143 13.46 6.23 11.76
C GLN A 143 12.89 7.03 10.58
N ASN A 144 11.57 7.16 10.50
CA ASN A 144 10.93 7.99 9.48
C ASN A 144 11.28 9.48 9.62
N LEU A 145 11.36 10.00 10.85
CA LEU A 145 11.84 11.36 11.10
C LEU A 145 13.25 11.57 10.56
N THR A 146 14.15 10.64 10.90
CA THR A 146 15.56 10.70 10.51
C THR A 146 15.70 10.66 8.99
N LEU A 147 14.95 9.76 8.33
CA LEU A 147 14.91 9.65 6.88
C LEU A 147 14.49 10.97 6.21
N MET A 148 13.44 11.62 6.70
CA MET A 148 12.97 12.89 6.14
C MET A 148 13.94 14.05 6.37
N CYS A 149 14.65 14.06 7.49
CA CYS A 149 15.69 15.06 7.75
C CYS A 149 16.93 14.87 6.86
N ALA A 150 17.29 13.62 6.55
CA ALA A 150 18.46 13.29 5.73
C ALA A 150 18.24 13.48 4.22
N GLN A 151 16.99 13.60 3.77
CA GLN A 151 16.62 13.87 2.37
C GLN A 151 16.58 15.37 2.02
N LYS A 152 16.92 16.25 2.96
CA LYS A 152 17.13 17.69 2.72
C LYS A 152 18.57 17.96 2.30
#